data_AF-A0A658NJH1-F1
#
_entry.id   AF-A0A658NJH1-F1
#
_cell.length_a   1.000
_cell.length_b   1.000
_cell.length_c   1.000
_cell.angle_alpha   90.00
_cell.angle_beta   90.00
_cell.angle_gamma   90.00
#
_symmetry.space_group_name_H-M   'P 1'
#
loop_
_entity.id
_entity.type
_entity.pdbx_description
1 polymer ?
#
loop_
_entity_poly.entity_id
_entity_poly.type
_entity_poly.pdbx_seq_one_letter_code
_entity_poly.pdbx_strand_id
1 'polypeptide(L)'
;VILPRKGVLELLRLLQNPDDDVRVVLGGNHFHALTPEFAFTSNLVDGKFPEYERVLPRDADKRLLGPRLELKDALARTAILSNEKY
;
A
#
# COMPACT_ATOMS: atom_id res chain seq x y z
N VAL A 1 8.47 6.69 -9.32
CA VAL A 1 7.25 6.47 -10.15
C VAL A 1 6.06 6.28 -9.22
N ILE A 2 4.86 6.66 -9.65
CA ILE A 2 3.64 6.50 -8.83
C ILE A 2 2.66 5.67 -9.66
N LEU A 3 2.26 4.50 -9.15
CA LEU A 3 1.26 3.65 -9.80
C LEU A 3 -0.14 4.03 -9.28
N PRO A 4 -1.15 4.19 -10.15
CA PRO A 4 -2.52 4.47 -9.71
C PRO A 4 -3.06 3.35 -8.81
N ARG A 5 -3.86 3.72 -7.79
CA ARG A 5 -4.46 2.77 -6.83
C ARG A 5 -5.18 1.60 -7.52
N LYS A 6 -5.97 1.88 -8.57
CA LYS A 6 -6.67 0.84 -9.33
C LYS A 6 -5.69 -0.14 -10.00
N GLY A 7 -4.57 0.36 -10.53
CA GLY A 7 -3.54 -0.47 -11.15
C GLY A 7 -2.85 -1.40 -10.14
N VAL A 8 -2.57 -0.90 -8.93
CA VAL A 8 -2.04 -1.73 -7.83
C VAL A 8 -3.02 -2.86 -7.48
N LEU A 9 -4.31 -2.55 -7.35
CA LEU A 9 -5.34 -3.53 -6.99
C LEU A 9 -5.49 -4.62 -8.06
N GLU A 10 -5.46 -4.27 -9.34
CA GLU A 10 -5.58 -5.29 -10.39
C GLU A 10 -4.30 -6.10 -10.53
N LEU A 11 -3.13 -5.49 -10.34
CA LEU A 11 -1.88 -6.25 -10.29
C LEU A 11 -1.91 -7.29 -9.15
N LEU A 12 -2.42 -6.92 -7.97
CA LEU A 12 -2.58 -7.85 -6.85
C LEU A 12 -3.54 -9.01 -7.18
N ARG A 13 -4.56 -8.77 -8.00
CA ARG A 13 -5.48 -9.83 -8.48
C ARG A 13 -4.82 -10.77 -9.50
N LEU A 14 -3.82 -10.30 -10.24
CA LEU A 14 -3.10 -11.14 -11.20
C LEU A 14 -1.97 -11.95 -10.53
N LEU A 15 -1.36 -11.43 -9.48
CA LEU A 15 -0.29 -12.08 -8.71
C LEU A 15 -0.83 -13.05 -7.66
N GLN A 16 -1.39 -14.17 -8.10
CA GLN A 16 -2.01 -15.17 -7.21
C GLN A 16 -0.99 -16.14 -6.59
N ASN A 17 0.08 -16.47 -7.32
CA ASN A 17 1.08 -17.41 -6.84
C ASN A 17 2.30 -16.66 -6.29
N PRO A 18 2.71 -16.89 -5.03
CA PRO A 18 3.85 -16.20 -4.43
C PRO A 18 5.20 -16.65 -4.97
N ASP A 19 5.27 -17.82 -5.61
CA ASP A 19 6.51 -18.40 -6.13
C ASP A 19 6.79 -18.01 -7.59
N ASP A 20 5.87 -17.30 -8.24
CA ASP A 20 6.02 -16.90 -9.64
C ASP A 20 6.92 -15.67 -9.79
N ASP A 21 7.91 -15.78 -10.66
CA ASP A 21 8.77 -14.66 -11.02
C ASP A 21 8.03 -13.64 -11.89
N VAL A 22 8.15 -12.37 -11.52
CA VAL A 22 7.57 -11.25 -12.26
C VAL A 22 8.68 -10.33 -12.75
N ARG A 23 8.77 -10.17 -14.06
CA ARG A 23 9.66 -9.16 -14.65
C ARG A 23 8.96 -7.81 -14.66
N VAL A 24 9.57 -6.85 -13.95
CA VAL A 24 9.09 -5.46 -13.92
C VAL A 24 9.92 -4.59 -14.85
N VAL A 25 9.24 -3.78 -15.67
CA VAL A 25 9.86 -2.78 -16.54
C VAL A 25 9.26 -1.41 -16.23
N LEU A 26 10.11 -0.44 -15.93
CA LEU A 26 9.75 0.94 -15.67
C LEU A 26 10.18 1.80 -16.86
N GLY A 27 9.20 2.33 -17.59
CA GLY A 27 9.41 3.36 -18.60
C GLY A 27 9.22 4.77 -18.02
N GLY A 28 9.30 5.79 -18.88
CA GLY A 28 9.05 7.18 -18.49
C GLY A 28 7.62 7.42 -17.99
N ASN A 29 6.63 6.89 -18.72
CA ASN A 29 5.20 7.09 -18.43
C ASN A 29 4.42 5.80 -18.18
N HIS A 30 5.07 4.64 -18.32
CA HIS A 30 4.41 3.34 -18.24
C HIS A 30 5.13 2.40 -17.28
N PHE A 31 4.34 1.60 -16.59
CA PHE A 31 4.75 0.46 -15.80
C PHE A 31 4.32 -0.81 -16.53
N HIS A 32 5.23 -1.78 -16.66
CA HIS A 32 4.90 -3.11 -17.16
C HIS A 32 5.30 -4.18 -16.14
N ALA A 33 4.41 -5.13 -15.90
CA ALA A 33 4.70 -6.37 -15.18
C ALA A 33 4.43 -7.55 -16.12
N LEU A 34 5.41 -8.43 -16.26
CA LEU A 34 5.42 -9.53 -17.22
C LEU A 34 5.65 -10.83 -16.47
N THR A 35 4.78 -11.81 -16.71
CA THR A 35 4.93 -13.20 -16.30
C THR A 35 4.77 -14.09 -17.54
N PRO A 36 5.02 -15.41 -17.46
CA PRO A 36 4.68 -16.32 -18.54
C PRO A 36 3.19 -16.33 -18.90
N GLU A 37 2.31 -16.01 -17.95
CA GLU A 37 0.86 -16.14 -18.07
C GLU A 37 0.16 -14.84 -18.49
N PHE A 38 0.74 -13.67 -18.12
CA PHE A 38 0.12 -12.39 -18.43
C PHE A 38 1.14 -11.25 -18.61
N ALA A 39 0.67 -10.21 -19.30
CA ALA A 39 1.34 -8.92 -19.39
C ALA A 39 0.40 -7.83 -18.86
N PHE A 40 0.82 -7.14 -17.81
CA PHE A 40 0.10 -6.01 -17.22
C PHE A 40 0.79 -4.70 -17.60
N THR A 41 0.03 -3.74 -18.09
CA THR A 41 0.52 -2.40 -18.44
C THR A 41 -0.34 -1.32 -17.78
N SER A 42 0.30 -0.33 -17.18
CA SER A 42 -0.40 0.79 -16.53
C SER A 42 0.34 2.10 -16.73
N ASN A 43 -0.43 3.18 -16.93
CA ASN A 43 0.12 4.53 -16.95
C ASN A 43 0.57 4.91 -15.53
N LEU A 44 1.73 5.54 -15.45
CA LEU A 44 2.21 6.16 -14.22
C LEU A 44 1.49 7.49 -14.00
N VAL A 45 1.28 7.85 -12.75
CA VAL A 45 0.78 9.17 -12.38
C VAL A 45 1.91 10.18 -12.59
N ASP A 46 1.61 11.25 -13.32
CA ASP A 46 2.51 12.40 -13.44
C ASP A 46 2.52 13.19 -12.14
N GLY A 47 3.69 13.27 -11.50
CA GLY A 47 3.85 13.93 -10.22
C GLY A 47 5.05 13.44 -9.44
N LYS A 48 5.60 14.35 -8.64
CA LYS A 48 6.63 14.02 -7.66
C LYS A 48 5.96 13.51 -6.39
N PHE A 49 6.30 12.29 -5.98
CA PHE A 49 5.87 11.78 -4.68
C PHE A 49 6.55 12.62 -3.57
N PRO A 50 5.82 13.06 -2.53
CA PRO A 50 6.41 13.86 -1.47
C PRO A 50 7.50 13.09 -0.71
N GLU A 51 8.39 13.82 -0.05
CA GLU A 51 9.43 13.26 0.83
C GLU A 51 8.78 12.62 2.07
N TYR A 52 8.32 11.37 1.94
CA TYR A 52 7.61 10.67 3.00
C TYR A 52 8.45 10.49 4.27
N GLU A 53 9.78 10.48 4.15
CA GLU A 53 10.68 10.38 5.31
C GLU A 53 10.52 11.55 6.29
N ARG A 54 10.04 12.70 5.81
CA ARG A 54 9.83 13.89 6.66
C ARG A 54 8.62 13.77 7.59
N VAL A 55 7.70 12.85 7.32
CA VAL A 55 6.54 12.60 8.19
C VAL A 55 6.74 11.43 9.14
N LEU A 56 7.86 10.70 9.02
CA LEU A 56 8.18 9.60 9.93
C LEU A 56 8.79 10.16 11.22
N PRO A 57 8.17 9.91 12.40
CA PRO A 57 8.74 10.36 13.68
C PRO A 57 10.06 9.63 13.95
N ARG A 58 11.14 10.39 14.22
CA ARG A 58 12.48 9.84 14.47
C ARG A 58 12.75 9.54 15.93
N ASP A 59 12.28 10.41 16.82
CA ASP A 59 12.63 10.38 18.24
C ASP A 59 11.40 10.09 19.10
N ALA A 60 10.76 8.93 18.86
CA ALA A 60 9.67 8.47 19.71
C ALA A 60 10.22 7.99 21.07
N ASP A 61 9.89 8.70 22.14
CA ASP A 61 10.32 8.45 23.52
C ASP A 61 9.40 7.45 24.26
N LYS A 62 8.19 7.23 23.75
CA LYS A 62 7.20 6.30 24.30
C LYS A 62 7.05 5.06 23.44
N ARG A 63 7.23 3.91 24.06
CA ARG A 63 7.04 2.59 23.43
C ARG A 63 5.99 1.81 24.20
N LEU A 64 5.04 1.24 23.47
CA LEU A 64 4.01 0.38 24.01
C LEU A 64 4.05 -0.96 23.28
N LEU A 65 4.13 -2.04 24.05
CA LEU A 65 4.10 -3.41 23.56
C LEU A 65 2.82 -4.06 24.06
N GLY A 66 2.12 -4.78 23.19
CA GLY A 66 0.90 -5.46 23.57
C GLY A 66 0.29 -6.31 22.45
N PRO A 67 -0.78 -7.05 22.76
CA PRO A 67 -1.43 -7.92 21.79
C PRO A 67 -2.13 -7.12 20.69
N ARG A 68 -1.70 -7.33 19.44
CA ARG A 68 -2.24 -6.64 18.25
C ARG A 68 -3.76 -6.76 18.12
N LEU A 69 -4.30 -7.97 18.35
CA LEU A 69 -5.73 -8.24 18.18
C LEU A 69 -6.55 -7.53 19.25
N GLU A 70 -6.16 -7.63 20.52
CA GLU A 70 -6.87 -6.98 21.62
C GLU A 70 -6.91 -5.46 21.46
N LEU A 71 -5.79 -4.85 21.07
CA LEU A 71 -5.71 -3.41 20.83
C LEU A 71 -6.62 -2.99 19.66
N LYS A 72 -6.59 -3.74 18.55
CA LYS A 72 -7.47 -3.50 17.40
C LYS A 72 -8.94 -3.57 17.81
N ASP A 73 -9.33 -4.62 18.53
CA ASP A 73 -10.73 -4.83 18.89
C ASP A 73 -11.22 -3.80 19.91
N ALA A 74 -10.37 -3.39 20.85
CA ALA A 74 -10.67 -2.30 21.77
C ALA A 74 -10.90 -0.98 21.02
N LEU A 75 -10.01 -0.61 20.10
CA LEU A 75 -10.15 0.61 19.29
C LEU A 75 -11.40 0.58 18.40
N ALA A 76 -11.72 -0.58 17.82
CA ALA A 76 -12.93 -0.74 17.01
C ALA A 76 -14.21 -0.53 17.84
N ARG A 77 -14.25 -1.04 19.09
CA ARG A 77 -15.39 -0.81 19.99
C ARG A 77 -15.53 0.66 20.39
N THR A 78 -14.43 1.34 20.72
CA THR A 78 -14.47 2.75 21.12
C THR A 78 -14.85 3.68 19.96
N ALA A 79 -14.47 3.32 18.73
CA ALA A 79 -14.79 4.12 17.54
C ALA A 79 -16.30 4.26 17.26
N ILE A 80 -17.12 3.32 17.76
CA ILE A 80 -18.59 3.36 17.62
C ILE A 80 -19.18 4.60 18.30
N LEU A 81 -18.65 4.97 19.46
CA LEU A 81 -19.15 6.06 20.30
C LEU A 81 -18.36 7.36 20.13
N SER A 82 -17.27 7.36 19.37
CA SER A 82 -16.39 8.52 19.18
C SER A 82 -16.69 9.33 17.92
N ASN A 83 -17.77 9.02 17.20
CA ASN A 83 -18.12 9.68 15.95
C ASN A 83 -19.06 10.85 16.24
N GLU A 84 -18.59 12.08 16.02
CA GLU A 84 -19.27 13.37 16.34
C GLU A 84 -20.62 13.63 15.62
N LYS A 85 -21.18 12.62 14.94
CA LYS A 85 -22.57 12.67 14.46
C LYS A 85 -23.59 12.27 15.53
N TYR A 86 -23.13 11.99 16.74
CA TYR A 86 -23.86 12.15 18.01
C TYR A 86 -23.01 12.97 18.98
#